data_AF-A0A9N9SVL9-F1
#
_entry.id   AF-A0A9N9SVL9-F1
#
_cell.length_a   1.000
_cell.length_b   1.000
_cell.length_c   1.000
_cell.angle_alpha   90.00
_cell.angle_beta   90.00
_cell.angle_gamma   90.00
#
_symmetry.space_group_name_H-M   'P 1'
#
loop_
_entity.id
_entity.type
_entity.pdbx_description
1 polymer ?
#
loop_
_entity_poly.entity_id
_entity_poly.type
_entity_poly.pdbx_seq_one_letter_code
_entity_poly.pdbx_strand_id
1 'polypeptide(L)'
;MNINVLFRNVRNYSNLNLGKFNRSITNHFLCKHASFCTKQSSYFLNNKHSNSGLNQRRWYSDDPSSPSNKLPPLLPDSPIFVWPSLFKTIRNFILATFIIKPYLDQEFNLPDFVSASKKAVEVVSQKLSEGDIKSLEGLVTNDIISSLQKAISMMSMSQREQIATSVDDIYFSFPYQVGVIFNEEEGKEQKRFVEITMVYHSLKGLSGMRSRGEEPPLNMGMLPEYQQRISICNYRFIREFTKGVEGDWTVNLLNHFKPIDEKK
;
A
#
# COMPACT_ATOMS: atom_id res chain seq x y z
N MET A 1 -7.80 -17.40 17.19
CA MET A 1 -7.18 -17.75 15.89
C MET A 1 -5.76 -18.26 16.14
N ASN A 2 -5.31 -19.35 15.51
CA ASN A 2 -4.01 -19.98 15.83
C ASN A 2 -2.87 -19.42 14.96
N ILE A 3 -1.85 -18.85 15.61
CA ILE A 3 -0.68 -18.19 14.98
C ILE A 3 0.05 -19.11 13.98
N ASN A 4 0.11 -20.42 14.23
CA ASN A 4 0.79 -21.37 13.35
C ASN A 4 0.13 -21.51 11.97
N VAL A 5 -1.17 -21.22 11.85
CA VAL A 5 -1.91 -21.24 10.57
C VAL A 5 -1.53 -20.03 9.71
N LEU A 6 -1.39 -18.86 10.32
CA LEU A 6 -0.89 -17.64 9.66
C LEU A 6 0.51 -17.86 9.07
N PHE A 7 1.45 -18.43 9.84
CA PHE A 7 2.79 -18.73 9.34
C PHE A 7 2.82 -19.78 8.21
N ARG A 8 1.91 -20.78 8.22
CA ARG A 8 1.78 -21.72 7.09
C ARG A 8 1.36 -21.01 5.80
N ASN A 9 0.38 -20.11 5.86
CA ASN A 9 -0.07 -19.37 4.68
C ASN A 9 0.99 -18.37 4.17
N VAL A 10 1.69 -17.67 5.08
CA VAL A 10 2.83 -16.81 4.70
C VAL A 10 3.90 -17.61 3.93
N ARG A 11 4.24 -18.83 4.39
CA ARG A 11 5.26 -19.67 3.74
C ARG A 11 4.85 -20.12 2.33
N ASN A 12 3.56 -20.44 2.12
CA ASN A 12 3.07 -20.85 0.81
C ASN A 12 3.08 -19.69 -0.20
N TYR A 13 2.77 -18.46 0.22
CA TYR A 13 2.89 -17.27 -0.63
C TYR A 13 4.33 -16.83 -0.87
N SER A 14 5.21 -16.88 0.16
CA SER A 14 6.61 -16.46 -0.01
C SER A 14 7.34 -17.34 -1.04
N ASN A 15 7.03 -18.64 -1.06
CA ASN A 15 7.64 -19.58 -1.99
C ASN A 15 7.32 -19.28 -3.47
N LEU A 16 6.18 -18.63 -3.76
CA LEU A 16 5.82 -18.22 -5.13
C LEU A 16 6.62 -16.99 -5.60
N ASN A 17 7.04 -16.11 -4.69
CA ASN A 17 7.79 -14.88 -5.04
C ASN A 17 9.32 -15.05 -4.94
N LEU A 18 9.82 -15.97 -4.11
CA LEU A 18 11.26 -16.28 -4.01
C LEU A 18 11.87 -16.83 -5.31
N GLY A 19 11.06 -17.34 -6.24
CA GLY A 19 11.50 -17.91 -7.52
C GLY A 19 11.89 -16.91 -8.62
N LYS A 20 11.76 -15.58 -8.40
CA LYS A 20 11.95 -14.58 -9.48
C LYS A 20 12.89 -13.41 -9.17
N PHE A 21 13.64 -13.42 -8.07
CA PHE A 21 14.53 -12.30 -7.70
C PHE A 21 16.01 -12.67 -7.53
N ASN A 22 16.60 -13.31 -8.56
CA ASN A 22 18.06 -13.42 -8.65
C ASN A 22 18.56 -13.71 -10.09
N ARG A 23 18.87 -12.66 -10.87
CA ARG A 23 19.81 -12.64 -12.02
C ARG A 23 19.82 -11.26 -12.70
N SER A 24 20.86 -10.45 -12.45
CA SER A 24 21.64 -9.76 -13.49
C SER A 24 22.70 -8.85 -12.86
N ILE A 25 23.91 -9.38 -12.64
CA ILE A 25 25.14 -8.58 -12.57
C ILE A 25 26.23 -9.39 -13.28
N THR A 26 26.50 -9.07 -14.55
CA THR A 26 27.82 -9.23 -15.20
C THR A 26 27.85 -8.56 -16.58
N ASN A 27 28.60 -7.47 -16.68
CA ASN A 27 29.64 -7.21 -17.69
C ASN A 27 29.35 -7.39 -19.22
N HIS A 28 29.23 -6.23 -19.88
CA HIS A 28 30.15 -5.74 -20.94
C HIS A 28 29.95 -6.01 -22.45
N PHE A 29 30.40 -4.99 -23.21
CA PHE A 29 30.95 -4.94 -24.59
C PHE A 29 30.05 -4.96 -25.86
N LEU A 30 29.99 -3.76 -26.48
CA LEU A 30 30.33 -3.41 -27.88
C LEU A 30 29.52 -3.92 -29.11
N CYS A 31 29.30 -2.95 -30.03
CA CYS A 31 29.29 -3.08 -31.51
C CYS A 31 28.13 -3.84 -32.20
N LYS A 32 27.85 -3.65 -33.51
CA LYS A 32 27.93 -2.47 -34.44
C LYS A 32 27.18 -2.85 -35.76
N HIS A 33 26.72 -1.84 -36.51
CA HIS A 33 26.41 -1.86 -37.96
C HIS A 33 25.40 -2.89 -38.58
N ALA A 34 24.23 -2.35 -38.93
CA ALA A 34 23.70 -2.20 -40.31
C ALA A 34 23.80 -3.31 -41.39
N SER A 35 22.64 -3.77 -41.88
CA SER A 35 22.29 -4.12 -43.29
C SER A 35 20.74 -4.24 -43.42
N PHE A 36 19.97 -3.93 -44.48
CA PHE A 36 20.14 -3.37 -45.84
C PHE A 36 19.83 -4.32 -47.03
N CYS A 37 18.59 -4.22 -47.58
CA CYS A 37 18.14 -4.64 -48.92
C CYS A 37 18.14 -6.17 -49.27
N THR A 38 17.36 -6.75 -50.22
CA THR A 38 16.32 -6.25 -51.17
C THR A 38 15.46 -7.41 -51.76
N LYS A 39 14.32 -7.06 -52.43
CA LYS A 39 13.71 -7.73 -53.63
C LYS A 39 12.97 -9.09 -53.46
N GLN A 40 11.65 -9.18 -53.79
CA GLN A 40 10.99 -9.57 -55.08
C GLN A 40 10.72 -11.09 -55.22
N SER A 41 9.72 -11.62 -55.95
CA SER A 41 8.52 -11.06 -56.62
C SER A 41 7.48 -12.19 -56.92
N SER A 42 6.19 -11.88 -57.16
CA SER A 42 5.21 -12.77 -57.83
C SER A 42 3.98 -12.00 -58.35
N TYR A 43 3.24 -12.56 -59.32
CA TYR A 43 2.07 -11.97 -60.01
C TYR A 43 0.97 -13.05 -60.21
N PHE A 44 -0.23 -12.85 -60.80
CA PHE A 44 -0.82 -11.75 -61.59
C PHE A 44 -2.38 -11.85 -61.55
N LEU A 45 -3.10 -10.71 -61.69
CA LEU A 45 -4.53 -10.59 -62.11
C LEU A 45 -5.58 -11.18 -61.11
N ASN A 46 -6.85 -10.74 -61.08
CA ASN A 46 -7.73 -10.32 -62.18
C ASN A 46 -8.77 -9.21 -61.79
N ASN A 47 -9.81 -9.02 -62.62
CA ASN A 47 -10.60 -7.79 -62.79
C ASN A 47 -11.75 -7.50 -61.81
N LYS A 48 -12.01 -6.18 -61.66
CA LYS A 48 -13.30 -5.47 -61.56
C LYS A 48 -14.51 -6.16 -60.90
N HIS A 49 -15.07 -5.47 -59.89
CA HIS A 49 -16.44 -4.96 -60.05
C HIS A 49 -16.60 -3.60 -59.34
N SER A 50 -17.33 -2.69 -59.96
CA SER A 50 -17.71 -1.41 -59.36
C SER A 50 -18.98 -1.57 -58.53
N ASN A 51 -18.97 -1.13 -57.28
CA ASN A 51 -20.19 -0.85 -56.52
C ASN A 51 -19.94 0.37 -55.62
N SER A 52 -20.71 1.44 -55.85
CA SER A 52 -20.63 2.70 -55.11
C SER A 52 -21.35 2.60 -53.76
N GLY A 53 -20.82 1.77 -52.87
CA GLY A 53 -21.27 1.72 -51.48
C GLY A 53 -20.79 2.96 -50.73
N LEU A 54 -21.74 3.75 -50.20
CA LEU A 54 -21.44 4.82 -49.26
C LEU A 54 -20.89 4.21 -47.97
N ASN A 55 -19.57 4.10 -47.87
CA ASN A 55 -18.86 3.71 -46.66
C ASN A 55 -19.03 4.80 -45.59
N GLN A 56 -20.17 4.79 -44.90
CA GLN A 56 -20.27 5.34 -43.56
C GLN A 56 -19.23 4.60 -42.70
N ARG A 57 -18.06 5.22 -42.53
CA ARG A 57 -17.09 4.80 -41.52
C ARG A 57 -17.76 4.98 -40.17
N ARG A 58 -18.37 3.91 -39.67
CA ARG A 58 -18.86 3.83 -38.31
C ARG A 58 -17.64 3.94 -37.41
N TRP A 59 -17.38 5.13 -36.90
CA TRP A 59 -16.37 5.36 -35.88
C TRP A 59 -16.85 4.62 -34.63
N TYR A 60 -16.42 3.37 -34.49
CA TYR A 60 -16.36 2.75 -33.18
C TYR A 60 -15.35 3.59 -32.40
N SER A 61 -15.85 4.35 -31.43
CA SER A 61 -15.03 4.68 -30.27
C SER A 61 -14.59 3.35 -29.68
N ASP A 62 -13.28 3.10 -29.61
CA ASP A 62 -12.79 2.12 -28.66
C ASP A 62 -13.27 2.59 -27.29
N ASP A 63 -14.09 1.77 -26.62
CA ASP A 63 -14.59 2.12 -25.29
C ASP A 63 -13.37 2.39 -24.39
N PRO A 64 -13.29 3.57 -23.73
CA PRO A 64 -12.19 3.84 -22.82
C PRO A 64 -12.22 2.78 -21.73
N SER A 65 -11.14 2.02 -21.63
CA SER A 65 -11.07 0.81 -20.81
C SER A 65 -11.61 1.07 -19.41
N SER A 66 -12.57 0.22 -18.99
CA SER A 66 -13.46 0.46 -17.85
C SER A 66 -12.75 1.12 -16.68
N PRO A 67 -13.23 2.29 -16.20
CA PRO A 67 -12.43 3.25 -15.46
C PRO A 67 -11.64 2.57 -14.35
N SER A 68 -10.30 2.67 -14.44
CA SER A 68 -9.38 1.87 -13.63
C SER A 68 -9.62 2.10 -12.15
N ASN A 69 -10.28 1.14 -11.51
CA ASN A 69 -10.61 1.18 -10.09
C ASN A 69 -9.37 0.99 -9.18
N LYS A 70 -8.16 0.91 -9.75
CA LYS A 70 -6.91 0.98 -9.00
C LYS A 70 -6.83 2.31 -8.27
N LEU A 71 -6.38 2.26 -7.01
CA LEU A 71 -6.09 3.46 -6.24
C LEU A 71 -4.79 4.11 -6.72
N PRO A 72 -4.76 5.43 -7.02
CA PRO A 72 -3.51 6.16 -7.13
C PRO A 72 -2.85 6.27 -5.74
N PRO A 73 -1.51 6.30 -5.66
CA PRO A 73 -0.81 6.41 -4.38
C PRO A 73 -1.15 7.74 -3.69
N LEU A 74 -1.41 7.67 -2.38
CA LEU A 74 -1.71 8.82 -1.54
C LEU A 74 -0.45 9.65 -1.25
N LEU A 75 0.70 8.97 -1.17
CA LEU A 75 2.03 9.59 -1.13
C LEU A 75 2.93 8.94 -2.19
N PRO A 76 3.45 9.71 -3.17
CA PRO A 76 4.42 9.24 -4.15
C PRO A 76 5.68 8.64 -3.51
N ASP A 77 6.36 7.78 -4.28
CA ASP A 77 7.68 7.17 -3.99
C ASP A 77 7.81 6.44 -2.64
N SER A 78 6.69 6.26 -1.94
CA SER A 78 6.61 5.66 -0.62
C SER A 78 6.67 4.13 -0.72
N PRO A 79 7.50 3.45 0.11
CA PRO A 79 7.65 2.01 0.06
C PRO A 79 6.37 1.24 0.41
N ILE A 80 6.09 0.19 -0.37
CA ILE A 80 4.96 -0.72 -0.12
C ILE A 80 5.40 -1.85 0.81
N PHE A 81 4.75 -1.92 1.98
CA PHE A 81 4.86 -3.02 2.93
C PHE A 81 3.63 -3.94 2.81
N VAL A 82 3.82 -5.25 3.03
CA VAL A 82 2.76 -6.28 2.84
C VAL A 82 2.84 -7.37 3.91
N TRP A 83 4.02 -7.95 4.11
CA TRP A 83 4.23 -9.12 4.99
C TRP A 83 5.22 -8.83 6.13
N PRO A 84 5.08 -9.49 7.29
CA PRO A 84 6.01 -9.35 8.40
C PRO A 84 7.35 -10.02 8.08
N SER A 85 8.43 -9.52 8.69
CA SER A 85 9.75 -10.16 8.67
C SER A 85 10.14 -10.53 10.10
N LEU A 86 10.53 -11.79 10.33
CA LEU A 86 10.88 -12.28 11.67
C LEU A 86 12.00 -11.47 12.32
N PHE A 87 13.04 -11.12 11.55
CA PHE A 87 14.13 -10.26 12.02
C PHE A 87 13.66 -8.85 12.39
N LYS A 88 12.71 -8.27 11.63
CA LYS A 88 12.08 -7.00 12.01
C LYS A 88 11.22 -7.16 13.26
N THR A 89 10.43 -8.23 13.41
CA THR A 89 9.62 -8.49 14.61
C THR A 89 10.50 -8.54 15.87
N ILE A 90 11.63 -9.25 15.83
CA ILE A 90 12.58 -9.32 16.95
C ILE A 90 13.20 -7.94 17.23
N ARG A 91 13.65 -7.21 16.19
CA ARG A 91 14.20 -5.85 16.34
C ARG A 91 13.17 -4.88 16.92
N ASN A 92 11.92 -4.94 16.47
CA ASN A 92 10.82 -4.09 16.93
C ASN A 92 10.52 -4.35 18.42
N PHE A 93 10.51 -5.62 18.84
CA PHE A 93 10.37 -6.00 20.24
C PHE A 93 11.53 -5.49 21.10
N ILE A 94 12.78 -5.60 20.63
CA ILE A 94 13.96 -5.10 21.33
C ILE A 94 13.90 -3.58 21.49
N LEU A 95 13.59 -2.83 20.43
CA LEU A 95 13.48 -1.37 20.48
C LEU A 95 12.34 -0.91 21.40
N ALA A 96 11.17 -1.57 21.35
CA ALA A 96 10.07 -1.28 22.26
C ALA A 96 10.45 -1.51 23.73
N THR A 97 11.02 -2.67 24.03
CA THR A 97 11.26 -3.15 25.41
C THR A 97 12.48 -2.50 26.07
N PHE A 98 13.56 -2.28 25.32
CA PHE A 98 14.86 -1.87 25.87
C PHE A 98 15.30 -0.45 25.47
N ILE A 99 14.59 0.24 24.57
CA ILE A 99 14.90 1.63 24.20
C ILE A 99 13.72 2.56 24.50
N ILE A 100 12.56 2.35 23.87
CA ILE A 100 11.41 3.25 24.00
C ILE A 100 10.88 3.24 25.44
N LYS A 101 10.58 2.05 25.98
CA LYS A 101 10.00 1.95 27.32
C LYS A 101 10.90 2.52 28.44
N PRO A 102 12.20 2.17 28.55
CA PRO A 102 13.03 2.68 29.65
C PRO A 102 13.48 4.14 29.51
N TYR A 103 13.61 4.69 28.29
CA TYR A 103 14.27 6.00 28.07
C TYR A 103 13.39 7.10 27.47
N LEU A 104 12.21 6.77 26.92
CA LEU A 104 11.33 7.73 26.25
C LEU A 104 9.92 7.78 26.87
N ASP A 105 9.33 6.61 27.19
CA ASP A 105 7.93 6.49 27.61
C ASP A 105 7.74 5.24 28.48
N GLN A 106 7.70 5.42 29.81
CA GLN A 106 7.64 4.29 30.76
C GLN A 106 6.33 3.51 30.72
N GLU A 107 5.27 4.06 30.14
CA GLU A 107 3.98 3.39 30.02
C GLU A 107 3.88 2.62 28.69
N PHE A 108 4.68 3.00 27.68
CA PHE A 108 4.65 2.43 26.33
C PHE A 108 4.51 0.90 26.28
N ASN A 109 3.55 0.46 25.47
CA ASN A 109 3.24 -0.94 25.22
C ASN A 109 2.92 -1.12 23.73
N LEU A 110 3.74 -1.90 23.01
CA LEU A 110 3.60 -2.07 21.56
C LEU A 110 2.30 -2.80 21.17
N PRO A 111 1.88 -3.90 21.83
CA PRO A 111 0.51 -4.43 21.74
C PRO A 111 -0.62 -3.39 21.86
N ASP A 112 -0.58 -2.52 22.86
CA ASP A 112 -1.66 -1.55 23.10
C ASP A 112 -1.66 -0.47 22.00
N PHE A 113 -0.48 -0.02 21.58
CA PHE A 113 -0.30 0.83 20.40
C PHE A 113 -0.87 0.18 19.12
N VAL A 114 -0.63 -1.13 18.90
CA VAL A 114 -1.19 -1.90 17.77
C VAL A 114 -2.71 -2.00 17.83
N SER A 115 -3.30 -1.91 19.03
CA SER A 115 -4.75 -1.82 19.21
C SER A 115 -5.28 -0.41 18.87
N ALA A 116 -4.75 0.62 19.54
CA ALA A 116 -5.18 2.01 19.40
C ALA A 116 -4.99 2.56 17.98
N SER A 117 -3.87 2.23 17.33
CA SER A 117 -3.54 2.69 15.97
C SER A 117 -4.57 2.27 14.91
N LYS A 118 -5.32 1.18 15.12
CA LYS A 118 -6.44 0.81 14.23
C LYS A 118 -7.53 1.88 14.20
N LYS A 119 -7.87 2.46 15.35
CA LYS A 119 -8.90 3.51 15.43
C LYS A 119 -8.41 4.81 14.80
N ALA A 120 -7.12 5.11 14.93
CA ALA A 120 -6.49 6.23 14.21
C ALA A 120 -6.53 6.03 12.68
N VAL A 121 -6.25 4.80 12.19
CA VAL A 121 -6.42 4.45 10.77
C VAL A 121 -7.85 4.62 10.30
N GLU A 122 -8.85 4.18 11.06
CA GLU A 122 -10.26 4.36 10.71
C GLU A 122 -10.60 5.84 10.55
N VAL A 123 -10.31 6.67 11.58
CA VAL A 123 -10.60 8.12 11.56
C VAL A 123 -9.88 8.86 10.43
N VAL A 124 -8.60 8.58 10.19
CA VAL A 124 -7.83 9.21 9.09
C VAL A 124 -8.34 8.74 7.73
N SER A 125 -8.64 7.45 7.56
CA SER A 125 -9.17 6.91 6.30
C SER A 125 -10.57 7.42 5.96
N GLN A 126 -11.42 7.61 6.97
CA GLN A 126 -12.75 8.18 6.81
C GLN A 126 -12.65 9.62 6.30
N LYS A 127 -11.91 10.49 7.00
CA LYS A 127 -11.71 11.90 6.61
C LYS A 127 -11.11 12.04 5.20
N LEU A 128 -10.17 11.17 4.84
CA LEU A 128 -9.63 11.09 3.47
C LEU A 128 -10.70 10.69 2.44
N SER A 129 -11.59 9.74 2.78
CA SER A 129 -12.68 9.32 1.88
C SER A 129 -13.76 10.39 1.68
N GLU A 130 -14.07 11.15 2.73
CA GLU A 130 -14.98 12.30 2.72
C GLU A 130 -14.36 13.51 1.99
N GLY A 131 -13.03 13.56 1.92
CA GLY A 131 -12.26 14.66 1.35
C GLY A 131 -12.04 15.83 2.31
N ASP A 132 -12.32 15.65 3.61
CA ASP A 132 -12.04 16.64 4.64
C ASP A 132 -10.56 16.62 5.04
N ILE A 133 -9.75 17.28 4.20
CA ILE A 133 -8.33 17.48 4.42
C ILE A 133 -8.06 18.39 5.63
N LYS A 134 -8.95 19.32 5.98
CA LYS A 134 -8.76 20.24 7.12
C LYS A 134 -8.78 19.49 8.44
N SER A 135 -9.73 18.57 8.60
CA SER A 135 -9.81 17.72 9.79
C SER A 135 -8.67 16.70 9.90
N LEU A 136 -7.71 16.65 8.97
CA LEU A 136 -6.46 15.88 9.12
C LEU A 136 -5.36 16.66 9.85
N GLU A 137 -5.47 17.99 9.98
CA GLU A 137 -4.55 18.79 10.78
C GLU A 137 -4.49 18.25 12.22
N GLY A 138 -3.27 18.03 12.74
CA GLY A 138 -3.04 17.39 14.05
C GLY A 138 -3.20 15.86 14.07
N LEU A 139 -3.77 15.23 13.04
CA LEU A 139 -3.75 13.76 12.87
C LEU A 139 -2.64 13.29 11.93
N VAL A 140 -2.28 14.12 10.94
CA VAL A 140 -1.16 13.90 10.02
C VAL A 140 -0.13 15.01 10.18
N THR A 141 1.11 14.75 9.77
CA THR A 141 2.16 15.78 9.75
C THR A 141 1.97 16.74 8.56
N ASN A 142 2.29 18.02 8.77
CA ASN A 142 1.95 19.10 7.83
C ASN A 142 2.60 18.95 6.44
N ASP A 143 3.74 18.26 6.35
CA ASP A 143 4.44 17.97 5.10
C ASP A 143 3.62 17.08 4.15
N ILE A 144 2.84 16.14 4.67
CA ILE A 144 2.07 15.21 3.83
C ILE A 144 0.70 15.75 3.39
N ILE A 145 0.14 16.77 4.07
CA ILE A 145 -1.20 17.34 3.79
C ILE A 145 -1.37 17.73 2.31
N SER A 146 -0.38 18.43 1.74
CA SER A 146 -0.41 18.88 0.33
C SER A 146 -0.46 17.72 -0.68
N SER A 147 0.23 16.62 -0.38
CA SER A 147 0.25 15.43 -1.22
C SER A 147 -1.06 14.65 -1.11
N LEU A 148 -1.62 14.54 0.11
CA LEU A 148 -2.93 13.94 0.34
C LEU A 148 -4.04 14.71 -0.38
N GLN A 149 -4.06 16.05 -0.28
CA GLN A 149 -5.03 16.88 -0.98
C GLN A 149 -4.97 16.67 -2.50
N LYS A 150 -3.76 16.60 -3.07
CA LYS A 150 -3.55 16.33 -4.49
C LYS A 150 -4.01 14.92 -4.88
N ALA A 151 -3.70 13.91 -4.09
CA ALA A 151 -4.11 12.53 -4.36
C ALA A 151 -5.64 12.39 -4.34
N ILE A 152 -6.30 12.91 -3.30
CA ILE A 152 -7.76 12.89 -3.16
C ILE A 152 -8.46 13.68 -4.27
N SER A 153 -7.89 14.80 -4.74
CA SER A 153 -8.48 15.59 -5.85
C SER A 153 -8.44 14.85 -7.21
N MET A 154 -7.52 13.89 -7.39
CA MET A 154 -7.43 13.04 -8.58
C MET A 154 -8.29 11.77 -8.50
N MET A 155 -8.91 11.46 -7.35
CA MET A 155 -9.72 10.25 -7.14
C MET A 155 -11.21 10.48 -7.38
N SER A 156 -11.86 9.49 -8.01
CA SER A 156 -13.32 9.37 -8.05
C SER A 156 -13.90 9.11 -6.65
N MET A 157 -15.20 9.33 -6.48
CA MET A 157 -15.92 8.92 -5.26
C MET A 157 -15.75 7.42 -4.98
N SER A 158 -15.86 6.57 -6.00
CA SER A 158 -15.66 5.12 -5.87
C SER A 158 -14.23 4.72 -5.46
N GLN A 159 -13.21 5.51 -5.79
CA GLN A 159 -11.84 5.31 -5.29
C GLN A 159 -11.71 5.78 -3.83
N ARG A 160 -12.31 6.93 -3.47
CA ARG A 160 -12.32 7.42 -2.09
C ARG A 160 -13.03 6.44 -1.13
N GLU A 161 -14.16 5.87 -1.54
CA GLU A 161 -14.89 4.80 -0.82
C GLU A 161 -14.11 3.48 -0.65
N GLN A 162 -12.96 3.32 -1.32
CA GLN A 162 -12.05 2.18 -1.14
C GLN A 162 -10.90 2.47 -0.17
N ILE A 163 -10.71 3.73 0.24
CA ILE A 163 -9.76 4.12 1.31
C ILE A 163 -10.39 3.93 2.68
N ALA A 164 -11.68 4.25 2.83
CA ALA A 164 -12.43 4.09 4.08
C ALA A 164 -12.28 2.66 4.65
N THR A 165 -11.60 2.55 5.80
CA THR A 165 -11.22 1.29 6.43
C THR A 165 -11.76 1.24 7.85
N SER A 166 -12.78 0.41 8.12
CA SER A 166 -13.27 0.23 9.49
C SER A 166 -12.41 -0.77 10.28
N VAL A 167 -12.30 -0.54 11.59
CA VAL A 167 -11.58 -1.42 12.52
C VAL A 167 -12.10 -2.86 12.47
N ASP A 168 -13.41 -3.06 12.33
CA ASP A 168 -14.03 -4.39 12.33
C ASP A 168 -13.77 -5.19 11.05
N ASP A 169 -13.43 -4.50 9.96
CA ASP A 169 -13.03 -5.11 8.68
C ASP A 169 -11.52 -5.48 8.64
N ILE A 170 -10.71 -5.03 9.61
CA ILE A 170 -9.28 -5.40 9.73
C ILE A 170 -9.17 -6.83 10.29
N TYR A 171 -8.75 -7.79 9.45
CA TYR A 171 -8.55 -9.19 9.87
C TYR A 171 -7.13 -9.50 10.36
N PHE A 172 -6.13 -8.73 9.92
CA PHE A 172 -4.73 -8.94 10.30
C PHE A 172 -3.96 -7.61 10.32
N SER A 173 -3.11 -7.40 11.33
CA SER A 173 -2.36 -6.15 11.49
C SER A 173 -1.07 -6.39 12.29
N PHE A 174 0.02 -5.73 11.91
CA PHE A 174 1.31 -5.90 12.60
C PHE A 174 2.23 -4.66 12.44
N PRO A 175 3.13 -4.41 13.42
CA PRO A 175 4.20 -3.43 13.28
C PRO A 175 5.29 -4.01 12.38
N TYR A 176 5.42 -3.48 11.16
CA TYR A 176 6.48 -3.86 10.22
C TYR A 176 7.84 -3.32 10.68
N GLN A 177 7.91 -2.07 11.13
CA GLN A 177 9.14 -1.45 11.58
C GLN A 177 8.90 -0.47 12.74
N VAL A 178 9.70 -0.60 13.79
CA VAL A 178 9.89 0.42 14.81
C VAL A 178 11.24 1.09 14.56
N GLY A 179 11.28 2.41 14.61
CA GLY A 179 12.49 3.23 14.52
C GLY A 179 12.56 4.19 15.70
N VAL A 180 13.79 4.51 16.13
CA VAL A 180 14.07 5.58 17.08
C VAL A 180 15.13 6.47 16.43
N ILE A 181 14.87 7.76 16.39
CA ILE A 181 15.68 8.78 15.72
C ILE A 181 16.20 9.73 16.79
N PHE A 182 17.52 9.95 16.80
CA PHE A 182 18.19 10.93 17.66
C PHE A 182 18.84 11.97 16.75
N ASN A 183 18.42 13.24 16.85
CA ASN A 183 19.05 14.33 16.13
C ASN A 183 19.92 15.12 17.11
N GLU A 184 21.23 15.02 16.91
CA GLU A 184 22.26 15.71 17.69
C GLU A 184 22.81 16.86 16.84
N GLU A 185 22.19 18.03 16.97
CA GLU A 185 22.72 19.28 16.44
C GLU A 185 23.53 19.98 17.53
N GLU A 186 24.78 20.36 17.23
CA GLU A 186 25.67 21.00 18.21
C GLU A 186 25.03 22.28 18.79
N GLY A 187 25.02 22.39 20.12
CA GLY A 187 24.45 23.54 20.84
C GLY A 187 22.92 23.56 20.96
N LYS A 188 22.20 22.50 20.54
CA LYS A 188 20.75 22.37 20.71
C LYS A 188 20.36 21.18 21.59
N GLU A 189 19.11 21.15 22.04
CA GLU A 189 18.55 19.99 22.72
C GLU A 189 18.47 18.80 21.76
N GLN A 190 18.94 17.62 22.22
CA GLN A 190 18.90 16.37 21.46
C GLN A 190 17.43 15.99 21.17
N LYS A 191 16.98 16.17 19.92
CA LYS A 191 15.63 15.80 19.55
C LYS A 191 15.49 14.29 19.42
N ARG A 192 14.34 13.77 19.86
CA ARG A 192 14.08 12.32 19.89
C ARG A 192 12.73 12.04 19.25
N PHE A 193 12.70 11.16 18.27
CA PHE A 193 11.45 10.71 17.64
C PHE A 193 11.35 9.19 17.64
N VAL A 194 10.14 8.66 17.77
CA VAL A 194 9.84 7.25 17.50
C VAL A 194 8.96 7.19 16.27
N GLU A 195 9.33 6.33 15.32
CA GLU A 195 8.48 5.97 14.18
C GLU A 195 7.97 4.53 14.33
N ILE A 196 6.69 4.29 14.05
CA ILE A 196 6.11 2.94 13.97
C ILE A 196 5.35 2.78 12.66
N THR A 197 5.95 2.04 11.73
CA THR A 197 5.31 1.60 10.48
C THR A 197 4.44 0.37 10.76
N MET A 198 3.14 0.58 10.70
CA MET A 198 2.08 -0.43 10.78
C MET A 198 1.59 -0.85 9.40
N VAL A 199 1.19 -2.12 9.29
CA VAL A 199 0.55 -2.71 8.12
C VAL A 199 -0.77 -3.32 8.58
N TYR A 200 -1.86 -3.04 7.87
CA TYR A 200 -3.19 -3.58 8.13
C TYR A 200 -3.74 -4.22 6.86
N HIS A 201 -4.32 -5.41 7.00
CA HIS A 201 -5.03 -6.14 5.95
C HIS A 201 -6.51 -6.15 6.32
N SER A 202 -7.33 -5.65 5.40
CA SER A 202 -8.77 -5.47 5.60
C SER A 202 -9.56 -6.23 4.53
N LEU A 203 -10.76 -6.68 4.87
CA LEU A 203 -11.69 -7.32 3.95
C LEU A 203 -13.03 -6.58 3.99
N LYS A 204 -13.36 -5.83 2.92
CA LYS A 204 -14.56 -4.98 2.89
C LYS A 204 -15.84 -5.81 3.09
N GLY A 205 -16.58 -5.53 4.16
CA GLY A 205 -17.81 -6.20 4.57
C GLY A 205 -17.62 -7.41 5.51
N LEU A 206 -16.42 -7.63 6.07
CA LEU A 206 -16.13 -8.70 7.03
C LEU A 206 -16.93 -8.57 8.33
N SER A 207 -17.07 -7.35 8.83
CA SER A 207 -18.02 -6.96 9.90
C SER A 207 -19.42 -7.53 9.63
N GLY A 208 -19.95 -7.29 8.43
CA GLY A 208 -21.23 -7.81 7.96
C GLY A 208 -21.27 -9.33 7.83
N MET A 209 -20.19 -9.98 7.39
CA MET A 209 -20.08 -11.45 7.35
C MET A 209 -20.19 -12.05 8.77
N ARG A 210 -19.38 -11.55 9.71
CA ARG A 210 -19.38 -12.00 11.11
C ARG A 210 -20.73 -11.85 11.77
N SER A 211 -21.45 -10.76 11.50
CA SER A 211 -22.81 -10.55 12.04
C SER A 211 -23.85 -11.58 11.56
N ARG A 212 -23.58 -12.30 10.46
CA ARG A 212 -24.38 -13.42 9.95
C ARG A 212 -23.83 -14.80 10.36
N GLY A 213 -22.75 -14.85 11.13
CA GLY A 213 -22.04 -16.10 11.46
C GLY A 213 -21.12 -16.62 10.35
N GLU A 214 -20.84 -15.83 9.32
CA GLU A 214 -19.90 -16.18 8.25
C GLU A 214 -18.46 -15.77 8.62
N GLU A 215 -17.55 -16.74 8.72
CA GLU A 215 -16.11 -16.49 8.79
C GLU A 215 -15.46 -16.66 7.40
N PRO A 216 -14.54 -15.77 6.97
CA PRO A 216 -13.88 -15.90 5.68
C PRO A 216 -12.97 -17.14 5.65
N PRO A 217 -12.87 -17.84 4.51
CA PRO A 217 -12.10 -19.06 4.40
C PRO A 217 -10.59 -18.78 4.53
N LEU A 218 -9.84 -19.71 5.12
CA LEU A 218 -8.40 -19.54 5.40
C LEU A 218 -7.55 -19.28 4.14
N ASN A 219 -8.04 -19.62 2.96
CA ASN A 219 -7.42 -19.37 1.66
C ASN A 219 -8.02 -18.17 0.90
N MET A 220 -8.78 -17.28 1.54
CA MET A 220 -9.47 -16.14 0.88
C MET A 220 -8.56 -15.29 -0.03
N GLY A 221 -7.28 -15.13 0.31
CA GLY A 221 -6.32 -14.42 -0.56
C GLY A 221 -6.08 -15.08 -1.93
N MET A 222 -6.43 -16.36 -2.10
CA MET A 222 -6.37 -17.10 -3.37
C MET A 222 -7.68 -17.01 -4.17
N LEU A 223 -8.79 -16.66 -3.52
CA LEU A 223 -10.14 -16.73 -4.07
C LEU A 223 -10.54 -15.40 -4.75
N PRO A 224 -10.90 -15.39 -6.06
CA PRO A 224 -11.16 -14.15 -6.81
C PRO A 224 -12.22 -13.23 -6.19
N GLU A 225 -13.28 -13.80 -5.62
CA GLU A 225 -14.42 -13.10 -5.02
C GLU A 225 -14.08 -12.38 -3.70
N TYR A 226 -13.00 -12.81 -3.04
CA TYR A 226 -12.41 -12.15 -1.87
C TYR A 226 -11.26 -11.21 -2.28
N GLN A 227 -10.43 -11.58 -3.26
CA GLN A 227 -9.28 -10.78 -3.73
C GLN A 227 -9.66 -9.34 -4.12
N GLN A 228 -10.85 -9.11 -4.66
CA GLN A 228 -11.34 -7.75 -5.01
C GLN A 228 -11.75 -6.91 -3.79
N ARG A 229 -12.06 -7.56 -2.66
CA ARG A 229 -12.49 -6.95 -1.39
C ARG A 229 -11.35 -6.77 -0.38
N ILE A 230 -10.21 -7.42 -0.62
CA ILE A 230 -9.01 -7.29 0.22
C ILE A 230 -8.29 -6.00 -0.14
N SER A 231 -8.12 -5.11 0.84
CA SER A 231 -7.21 -3.97 0.78
C SER A 231 -6.08 -4.15 1.79
N ILE A 232 -4.93 -3.53 1.50
CA ILE A 232 -3.86 -3.33 2.47
C ILE A 232 -3.63 -1.83 2.59
N CYS A 233 -3.50 -1.36 3.82
CA CYS A 233 -3.07 -0.01 4.10
C CYS A 233 -1.84 0.01 5.02
N ASN A 234 -0.91 0.89 4.69
CA ASN A 234 0.33 1.12 5.41
C ASN A 234 0.25 2.49 6.05
N TYR A 235 0.57 2.59 7.34
CA TYR A 235 0.62 3.85 8.07
C TYR A 235 1.90 3.90 8.90
N ARG A 236 2.64 5.01 8.84
CA ARG A 236 3.74 5.31 9.74
C ARG A 236 3.30 6.39 10.69
N PHE A 237 3.28 6.05 11.96
CA PHE A 237 3.04 6.97 13.05
C PHE A 237 4.37 7.51 13.55
N ILE A 238 4.43 8.79 13.89
CA ILE A 238 5.58 9.46 14.50
C ILE A 238 5.13 10.22 15.75
N ARG A 239 6.00 10.24 16.78
CA ARG A 239 5.83 11.06 18.00
C ARG A 239 7.18 11.62 18.44
N GLU A 240 7.20 12.89 18.86
CA GLU A 240 8.37 13.52 19.46
C GLU A 240 8.42 13.21 20.97
N PHE A 241 9.60 12.83 21.45
CA PHE A 241 9.94 12.50 22.83
C PHE A 241 11.15 13.34 23.31
N THR A 242 11.31 14.53 22.72
CA THR A 242 12.29 15.54 23.15
C THR A 242 11.89 16.04 24.54
N LYS A 243 12.87 16.20 25.44
CA LYS A 243 12.60 16.55 26.84
C LYS A 243 11.88 17.90 26.93
N GLY A 244 10.71 17.94 27.56
CA GLY A 244 9.89 19.15 27.69
C GLY A 244 8.94 19.42 26.53
N VAL A 245 8.94 18.56 25.49
CA VAL A 245 7.93 18.58 24.42
C VAL A 245 6.84 17.56 24.75
N GLU A 246 5.60 18.02 24.90
CA GLU A 246 4.42 17.16 24.95
C GLU A 246 3.97 16.85 23.52
N GLY A 247 4.56 15.80 22.94
CA GLY A 247 4.26 15.35 21.58
C GLY A 247 3.11 14.35 21.51
N ASP A 248 2.32 14.41 20.44
CA ASP A 248 1.28 13.44 20.10
C ASP A 248 1.73 12.43 19.02
N TRP A 249 0.98 11.33 18.88
CA TRP A 249 1.14 10.39 17.77
C TRP A 249 0.42 10.88 16.52
N THR A 250 1.17 11.27 15.50
CA THR A 250 0.65 11.74 14.19
C THR A 250 1.12 10.84 13.05
N VAL A 251 0.47 10.90 11.89
CA VAL A 251 0.82 10.08 10.71
C VAL A 251 1.69 10.87 9.73
N ASN A 252 2.89 10.36 9.43
CA ASN A 252 3.85 10.97 8.48
C ASN A 252 4.16 10.08 7.26
N LEU A 253 3.42 9.00 7.06
CA LEU A 253 3.30 8.26 5.81
C LEU A 253 2.01 7.45 5.84
N LEU A 254 1.19 7.53 4.80
CA LEU A 254 0.06 6.62 4.62
C LEU A 254 -0.15 6.25 3.14
N ASN A 255 -0.57 5.01 2.88
CA ASN A 255 -0.93 4.53 1.54
C ASN A 255 -1.94 3.38 1.62
N HIS A 256 -2.81 3.28 0.61
CA HIS A 256 -3.86 2.27 0.46
C HIS A 256 -3.78 1.65 -0.94
N PHE A 257 -3.85 0.32 -1.03
CA PHE A 257 -3.74 -0.40 -2.30
C PHE A 257 -4.41 -1.78 -2.19
N LYS A 258 -4.72 -2.40 -3.35
CA LYS A 258 -5.21 -3.77 -3.42
C LYS A 258 -4.08 -4.73 -3.82
N PRO A 259 -3.91 -5.89 -3.17
CA PRO A 259 -2.87 -6.87 -3.55
C PRO A 259 -3.00 -7.46 -4.96
N ILE A 260 -4.13 -7.25 -5.65
CA ILE A 260 -4.31 -7.60 -7.06
C ILE A 260 -3.73 -6.54 -8.02
N ASP A 261 -3.74 -5.26 -7.63
CA ASP A 261 -3.35 -4.13 -8.48
C ASP A 261 -1.82 -3.96 -8.59
N GLU A 262 -1.06 -4.62 -7.71
CA GLU A 262 0.41 -4.62 -7.67
C GLU A 262 1.05 -5.90 -8.25
N LYS A 263 0.26 -6.82 -8.84
CA LYS A 263 0.79 -8.00 -9.52
C LYS A 263 1.21 -7.63 -10.96
N LYS A 264 2.52 -7.50 -11.18
CA LYS A 264 3.17 -7.43 -12.50
C LYS A 264 4.29 -8.46 -12.59
#